data_AF-A0A382WLN3-F1
#
_entry.id   AF-A0A382WLN3-F1
#
_cell.length_a   1.000
_cell.length_b   1.000
_cell.length_c   1.000
_cell.angle_alpha   90.00
_cell.angle_beta   90.00
_cell.angle_gamma   90.00
#
_symmetry.space_group_name_H-M   'P 1'
#
loop_
_entity.id
_entity.type
_entity.pdbx_description
1 polymer ?
#
loop_
_entity_poly.entity_id
_entity_poly.type
_entity_poly.pdbx_seq_one_letter_code
_entity_poly.pdbx_strand_id
1 'polypeptide(L)' 'VTTAIILAGGLGTRLKKAVPNLPKPMAPILGRPFLEYQMDYWIGQGVNKFILSIGYLNQTITEHFGREYQQV' A
#
# COMPACT_ATOMS: atom_id res chain seq x y z
N VAL A 1 -12.71 2.40 15.91
CA VAL A 1 -11.77 1.36 15.45
C VAL A 1 -10.47 2.05 15.07
N THR A 2 -9.32 1.62 15.57
CA THR A 2 -8.03 2.33 15.35
C THR A 2 -7.01 1.51 14.54
N THR A 3 -7.29 0.23 14.29
CA THR A 3 -6.41 -0.66 13.53
C THR A 3 -7.11 -1.10 12.24
N ALA A 4 -6.39 -1.05 11.12
CA ALA A 4 -6.85 -1.54 9.82
C ALA A 4 -5.89 -2.59 9.25
N ILE A 5 -6.45 -3.55 8.52
CA ILE A 5 -5.70 -4.51 7.71
C ILE A 5 -5.91 -4.20 6.22
N ILE A 6 -4.83 -4.11 5.46
CA ILE A 6 -4.88 -3.95 3.99
C ILE A 6 -4.28 -5.20 3.35
N LEU A 7 -5.08 -5.87 2.53
CA LEU A 7 -4.66 -7.05 1.77
C LEU A 7 -3.96 -6.62 0.48
N ALA A 8 -2.64 -6.74 0.47
CA ALA A 8 -1.75 -6.21 -0.56
C ALA A 8 -0.90 -7.30 -1.27
N GLY A 9 -1.11 -8.59 -0.96
CA GLY A 9 -0.26 -9.69 -1.43
C GLY A 9 -0.63 -10.34 -2.77
N GLY A 10 -1.62 -9.82 -3.49
CA GLY A 10 -2.05 -10.40 -4.77
C GLY A 10 -1.04 -10.21 -5.91
N LEU A 11 -1.00 -11.16 -6.86
CA LEU A 11 -0.07 -11.17 -8.02
C LEU A 11 -0.23 -10.00 -9.02
N GLY A 12 -1.29 -9.19 -8.89
CA GLY A 12 -1.50 -8.00 -9.73
C GLY A 12 -1.66 -8.26 -11.24
N THR A 13 -1.96 -9.49 -11.65
CA THR A 13 -1.90 -9.95 -13.05
C THR A 13 -2.72 -9.13 -14.04
N ARG A 14 -3.87 -8.58 -13.62
CA ARG A 14 -4.73 -7.72 -14.46
C ARG A 14 -4.07 -6.38 -14.81
N LEU A 15 -3.22 -5.85 -13.92
CA LEU A 15 -2.58 -4.55 -14.08
C LEU A 15 -1.19 -4.65 -14.72
N LYS A 16 -0.63 -5.84 -14.88
CA LYS A 16 0.70 -6.07 -15.50
C LYS A 16 0.87 -5.43 -16.88
N LYS A 17 -0.22 -5.27 -17.65
CA LYS A 17 -0.17 -4.60 -18.97
C LYS A 17 0.08 -3.09 -18.87
N ALA A 18 -0.41 -2.46 -17.81
CA ALA A 18 -0.32 -1.00 -17.62
C ALA A 18 0.83 -0.62 -16.68
N VAL A 19 1.16 -1.46 -15.70
CA VAL A 19 2.27 -1.25 -14.77
C VAL A 19 3.09 -2.54 -14.69
N PRO A 20 4.02 -2.74 -15.64
CA PRO A 20 4.91 -3.89 -15.61
C PRO A 20 5.86 -3.79 -14.40
N ASN A 21 6.11 -4.92 -13.74
CA ASN A 21 7.10 -5.08 -12.67
C ASN A 21 6.86 -4.30 -11.36
N LEU A 22 5.64 -3.78 -11.13
CA LEU A 22 5.29 -3.12 -9.87
C LEU A 22 4.07 -3.80 -9.22
N PRO A 23 4.05 -4.00 -7.89
CA PRO A 23 2.84 -4.43 -7.19
C PRO A 23 1.68 -3.45 -7.45
N LYS A 24 0.46 -3.97 -7.60
CA LYS A 24 -0.74 -3.11 -7.75
C LYS A 24 -0.87 -2.05 -6.66
N PRO A 25 -0.63 -2.34 -5.35
CA PRO A 25 -0.68 -1.30 -4.31
C PRO A 25 0.29 -0.14 -4.55
N MET A 26 1.39 -0.39 -5.26
CA MET A 26 2.41 0.60 -5.56
C MET A 26 2.19 1.32 -6.90
N ALA A 27 1.14 0.97 -7.66
CA ALA A 27 0.83 1.62 -8.93
C ALA A 27 0.70 3.14 -8.74
N PRO A 28 1.39 3.96 -9.55
CA PRO A 28 1.39 5.40 -9.38
C PRO A 28 0.06 6.00 -9.85
N ILE A 29 -0.52 6.85 -9.02
CA ILE A 29 -1.61 7.77 -9.36
C ILE A 29 -1.04 9.16 -9.13
N LEU A 30 -0.92 9.96 -10.19
CA LEU A 30 -0.32 11.30 -10.13
C LEU A 30 1.05 11.33 -9.42
N GLY A 31 1.89 10.33 -9.67
CA GLY A 31 3.24 10.22 -9.08
C GLY A 31 3.30 9.61 -7.67
N ARG A 32 2.15 9.26 -7.08
CA ARG A 32 2.04 8.73 -5.72
C ARG A 32 1.49 7.29 -5.72
N PRO A 33 2.04 6.36 -4.94
CA PRO A 33 1.50 5.00 -4.81
C PRO A 33 0.02 4.97 -4.41
N PHE A 34 -0.78 4.13 -5.07
CA PHE A 34 -2.20 3.96 -4.74
C PHE A 34 -2.44 3.60 -3.27
N LEU A 35 -1.55 2.81 -2.65
CA LEU A 35 -1.66 2.41 -1.24
C LEU A 35 -1.62 3.60 -0.29
N GLU A 36 -0.87 4.66 -0.63
CA GLU A 36 -0.82 5.86 0.20
C GLU A 36 -2.18 6.57 0.28
N TYR A 37 -2.91 6.66 -0.84
CA TYR A 37 -4.25 7.23 -0.84
C TYR A 37 -5.21 6.47 0.07
N GLN A 38 -5.10 5.14 0.14
CA GLN A 38 -5.91 4.34 1.06
C GLN A 38 -5.52 4.58 2.52
N MET A 39 -4.22 4.64 2.81
CA MET A 39 -3.73 4.86 4.18
C MET A 39 -4.13 6.25 4.68
N ASP A 40 -3.90 7.30 3.89
CA ASP A 40 -4.29 8.68 4.20
C ASP A 40 -5.77 8.81 4.52
N TYR A 41 -6.62 8.18 3.70
CA TYR A 41 -8.06 8.20 3.92
C TYR A 41 -8.42 7.66 5.31
N TRP A 42 -7.85 6.54 5.71
CA TRP A 42 -8.12 5.92 7.01
C TRP A 42 -7.44 6.63 8.18
N ILE A 43 -6.27 7.22 7.97
CA ILE A 43 -5.61 8.09 8.96
C ILE A 43 -6.53 9.28 9.29
N GLY A 44 -7.13 9.91 8.27
CA GLY A 44 -8.12 10.98 8.46
C GLY A 44 -9.38 10.54 9.23
N GLN A 45 -9.65 9.24 9.31
CA GLN A 45 -10.75 8.65 10.10
C GLN A 45 -10.30 8.18 11.51
N GLY A 46 -9.05 8.43 11.90
CA GLY A 46 -8.50 8.07 13.21
C GLY A 46 -7.88 6.67 13.29
N VAL A 47 -7.61 6.01 12.16
CA VAL A 47 -6.82 4.77 12.14
C VAL A 47 -5.35 5.12 12.32
N ASN A 48 -4.71 4.51 13.32
CA ASN A 48 -3.31 4.77 13.66
C ASN A 48 -2.44 3.51 13.71
N LYS A 49 -2.95 2.38 13.23
CA LYS A 49 -2.19 1.13 13.11
C LYS A 49 -2.60 0.40 11.86
N PHE A 50 -1.64 0.14 10.98
CA PHE A 50 -1.86 -0.60 9.74
C PHE A 50 -1.15 -1.95 9.77
N ILE A 51 -1.87 -2.99 9.33
CA ILE A 51 -1.31 -4.31 9.08
C ILE A 51 -1.38 -4.52 7.57
N LEU A 52 -0.22 -4.54 6.91
CA LEU A 52 -0.14 -4.81 5.48
C LEU A 52 0.11 -6.30 5.26
N SER A 53 -0.89 -7.02 4.73
CA SER A 53 -0.70 -8.40 4.29
C SER A 53 -0.07 -8.39 2.90
N ILE A 54 1.26 -8.35 2.86
CA ILE A 54 2.07 -8.26 1.66
C ILE A 54 2.63 -9.64 1.26
N GLY A 55 2.81 -9.86 -0.04
CA GLY A 55 3.21 -11.13 -0.63
C GLY A 55 4.22 -10.93 -1.76
N TYR A 56 3.81 -11.17 -3.00
CA TYR A 56 4.66 -10.96 -4.17
C TYR A 56 5.23 -9.54 -4.23
N LEU A 57 6.54 -9.42 -4.46
CA LEU A 57 7.28 -8.14 -4.50
C LEU A 57 7.09 -7.28 -3.21
N ASN A 58 7.00 -7.95 -2.05
CA ASN A 58 6.86 -7.30 -0.75
C ASN A 58 7.95 -6.24 -0.48
N GLN A 59 9.17 -6.45 -0.95
CA GLN A 59 10.32 -5.58 -0.73
C GLN A 59 10.03 -4.13 -1.15
N THR A 60 9.36 -3.93 -2.29
CA THR A 60 8.99 -2.59 -2.78
C THR A 60 8.05 -1.86 -1.82
N ILE A 61 7.11 -2.58 -1.20
CA ILE A 61 6.18 -1.99 -0.22
C ILE A 61 6.93 -1.74 1.10
N THR A 62 7.72 -2.71 1.56
CA THR A 62 8.47 -2.59 2.82
C THR A 62 9.51 -1.48 2.79
N GLU A 63 10.24 -1.31 1.68
CA GLU A 63 11.24 -0.23 1.53
C GLU A 63 10.58 1.14 1.44
N HIS A 64 9.41 1.23 0.81
CA HIS A 64 8.68 2.50 0.64
C HIS A 64 8.03 2.98 1.94
N PHE A 65 7.35 2.09 2.67
CA PHE A 65 6.59 2.46 3.88
C PHE A 65 7.38 2.27 5.18
N GLY A 66 8.41 1.41 5.20
CA GLY A 66 9.18 1.15 6.41
C GLY A 66 8.33 0.68 7.59
N ARG A 67 8.64 1.20 8.78
CA ARG A 67 7.89 0.92 10.02
C ARG A 67 6.87 2.00 10.38
N GLU A 68 7.01 3.20 9.82
CA GLU A 68 6.22 4.38 10.17
C GLU A 68 5.86 5.12 8.89
N TYR A 69 4.61 5.59 8.80
CA TYR A 69 4.12 6.35 7.68
C TYR A 69 3.29 7.55 8.18
N GLN A 70 3.70 8.77 7.82
CA GLN A 70 3.11 10.01 8.33
C GLN A 70 2.98 10.06 9.86
N GLN A 71 4.03 9.62 10.57
CA GLN A 71 4.08 9.59 12.05
C GLN A 71 3.05 8.65 12.70
N VAL A 72 2.54 7.69 11.91
CA VAL A 72 1.67 6.59 12.31
C VAL A 72 2.40 5.26 12.19
#